data_AF-A0A3R9PNU2-F1
#
_entry.id   AF-A0A3R9PNU2-F1
#
_cell.length_a   1.000
_cell.length_b   1.000
_cell.length_c   1.000
_cell.angle_alpha   90.00
_cell.angle_beta   90.00
_cell.angle_gamma   90.00
#
_symmetry.space_group_name_H-M   'P 1'
#
loop_
_entity.id
_entity.type
_entity.pdbx_description
1 polymer ?
#
loop_
_entity_poly.entity_id
_entity_poly.type
_entity_poly.pdbx_seq_one_letter_code
_entity_poly.pdbx_strand_id
1 'polypeptide(L)'
;MVRKTDTLLKIDVEGLLRAIEERYGINIPRKVVMMDYDEETGSLFIKFMHEDIVEGEPTEDGLVILHFSRNGDIVAVEITDISLL
;
A
#
# COMPACT_ATOMS: atom_id res chain seq x y z
N MET A 1 7.05 -4.15 12.65
CA MET A 1 8.16 -4.73 11.86
C MET A 1 7.67 -5.98 11.17
N VAL A 2 7.10 -5.76 9.98
CA VAL A 2 6.76 -6.82 9.05
C VAL A 2 8.07 -7.39 8.48
N ARG A 3 8.10 -8.69 8.15
CA ARG A 3 9.28 -9.32 7.53
C ARG A 3 8.98 -9.58 6.06
N LYS A 4 9.99 -9.43 5.19
CA LYS A 4 9.90 -9.93 3.81
C LYS A 4 9.53 -11.41 3.84
N THR A 5 8.73 -11.80 2.87
CA THR A 5 8.16 -13.13 2.71
C THR A 5 8.31 -13.60 1.27
N ASP A 6 8.19 -14.90 1.05
CA ASP A 6 8.16 -15.57 -0.25
C ASP A 6 6.73 -15.69 -0.82
N THR A 7 5.73 -15.21 -0.07
CA THR A 7 4.32 -15.30 -0.47
C THR A 7 3.46 -14.24 0.20
N LEU A 8 2.49 -13.72 -0.58
CA LEU A 8 1.42 -12.83 -0.14
C LEU A 8 0.62 -13.39 1.05
N LEU A 9 0.46 -14.71 1.13
CA LEU A 9 -0.37 -15.36 2.16
C LEU A 9 0.14 -15.16 3.60
N LYS A 10 1.40 -14.77 3.76
CA LYS A 10 2.01 -14.52 5.08
C LYS A 10 2.03 -13.03 5.44
N ILE A 11 1.60 -12.15 4.53
CA ILE A 11 1.55 -10.71 4.79
C ILE A 11 0.28 -10.40 5.58
N ASP A 12 0.43 -9.83 6.77
CA ASP A 12 -0.68 -9.23 7.51
C ASP A 12 -1.02 -7.87 6.89
N VAL A 13 -1.85 -7.91 5.85
CA VAL A 13 -2.28 -6.74 5.09
C VAL A 13 -3.07 -5.78 5.97
N GLU A 14 -3.94 -6.28 6.84
CA GLU A 14 -4.76 -5.42 7.70
C GLU A 14 -3.89 -4.65 8.69
N GLY A 15 -2.94 -5.33 9.35
CA GLY A 15 -1.98 -4.71 10.25
C GLY A 15 -1.09 -3.69 9.54
N LEU A 16 -0.65 -3.99 8.32
CA LEU A 16 0.16 -3.09 7.51
C LEU A 16 -0.60 -1.82 7.11
N LEU A 17 -1.84 -1.95 6.62
CA LEU A 17 -2.66 -0.79 6.28
C LEU A 17 -2.94 0.08 7.51
N ARG A 18 -3.18 -0.53 8.67
CA ARG A 18 -3.34 0.20 9.94
C ARG A 18 -2.08 0.96 10.34
N ALA A 19 -0.90 0.34 10.20
CA ALA A 19 0.36 1.02 10.50
C ALA A 19 0.60 2.24 9.59
N ILE A 20 0.21 2.17 8.32
CA ILE A 20 0.28 3.30 7.38
C ILE A 20 -0.66 4.42 7.81
N GLU A 21 -1.93 4.12 8.12
CA GLU A 21 -2.89 5.12 8.59
C GLU A 21 -2.44 5.80 9.88
N GLU A 22 -1.94 5.03 10.85
CA GLU A 22 -1.40 5.56 12.11
C GLU A 22 -0.16 6.44 11.89
N ARG A 23 0.73 6.05 10.98
CA ARG A 23 1.98 6.76 10.70
C ARG A 23 1.76 8.08 9.96
N TYR A 24 0.86 8.10 8.99
CA TYR A 24 0.67 9.24 8.08
C TYR A 24 -0.63 10.02 8.32
N GLY A 25 -1.49 9.58 9.24
CA GLY A 25 -2.74 10.27 9.57
C GLY A 25 -3.78 10.26 8.43
N ILE A 26 -3.76 9.24 7.58
CA ILE A 26 -4.65 9.06 6.43
C ILE A 26 -5.71 7.98 6.71
N ASN A 27 -6.75 7.92 5.89
CA ASN A 27 -7.74 6.83 5.92
C ASN A 27 -7.64 6.02 4.62
N ILE A 28 -7.45 4.71 4.74
CA ILE A 28 -7.29 3.81 3.59
C ILE A 28 -8.55 2.95 3.43
N PRO A 29 -9.07 2.79 2.20
CA PRO A 29 -10.16 1.86 1.96
C PRO A 29 -9.84 0.42 2.39
N ARG A 30 -10.82 -0.31 2.92
CA ARG A 30 -10.62 -1.69 3.41
C ARG A 30 -10.93 -2.78 2.40
N LYS A 31 -11.59 -2.43 1.30
CA LYS A 31 -11.83 -3.38 0.21
C LYS A 31 -10.54 -3.55 -0.57
N VAL A 32 -10.05 -4.77 -0.73
CA VAL A 32 -8.90 -5.07 -1.60
C VAL A 32 -9.41 -5.78 -2.85
N VAL A 33 -9.06 -5.29 -4.04
CA VAL A 33 -9.42 -5.91 -5.33
C VAL A 33 -8.24 -6.58 -6.02
N MET A 34 -7.02 -6.13 -5.72
CA MET A 34 -5.78 -6.67 -6.29
C MET A 34 -4.63 -6.39 -5.33
N MET A 35 -3.70 -7.34 -5.25
CA MET A 35 -2.41 -7.16 -4.61
C MET A 35 -1.33 -7.74 -5.52
N ASP A 36 -0.18 -7.08 -5.54
CA ASP A 36 1.03 -7.57 -6.21
C ASP A 36 2.23 -7.33 -5.30
N TYR A 37 3.04 -8.37 -5.11
CA TYR A 37 4.17 -8.33 -4.19
C TYR A 37 5.42 -8.85 -4.86
N ASP A 38 6.45 -8.03 -4.78
CA ASP A 38 7.78 -8.33 -5.26
C ASP A 38 8.66 -8.74 -4.06
N GLU A 39 9.05 -10.00 -4.02
CA GLU A 39 9.87 -10.55 -2.94
C GLU A 39 11.33 -10.06 -2.95
N GLU A 40 11.86 -9.66 -4.11
CA GLU A 40 13.23 -9.18 -4.24
C GLU A 40 13.35 -7.79 -3.59
N THR A 41 12.43 -6.90 -3.94
CA THR A 41 12.41 -5.54 -3.39
C THR A 41 11.71 -5.50 -2.03
N GLY A 42 10.77 -6.41 -1.76
CA GLY A 42 9.84 -6.31 -0.64
C GLY A 42 8.71 -5.31 -0.90
N SER A 43 8.55 -4.85 -2.14
CA SER A 43 7.51 -3.90 -2.53
C SER A 43 6.14 -4.57 -2.56
N LEU A 44 5.11 -3.88 -2.06
CA LEU A 44 3.73 -4.35 -2.07
C LEU A 44 2.81 -3.27 -2.63
N PHE A 45 2.16 -3.60 -3.74
CA PHE A 45 1.08 -2.80 -4.31
C PHE A 45 -0.28 -3.38 -3.90
N ILE A 46 -1.18 -2.53 -3.40
CA ILE A 46 -2.53 -2.90 -2.98
C ILE A 46 -3.53 -1.96 -3.65
N LYS A 47 -4.40 -2.51 -4.50
CA LYS A 47 -5.49 -1.76 -5.14
C LYS A 47 -6.81 -2.02 -4.43
N PHE A 48 -7.56 -0.95 -4.20
CA PHE A 48 -8.83 -1.02 -3.45
C PHE A 48 -10.08 -0.98 -4.32
N MET A 49 -9.97 -0.41 -5.53
CA MET A 49 -11.07 -0.22 -6.47
C MET A 49 -10.64 -0.50 -7.91
N HIS A 50 -11.58 -0.73 -8.82
CA HIS A 50 -11.27 -0.94 -10.24
C HIS A 50 -11.07 0.36 -11.04
N GLU A 51 -11.14 1.52 -10.38
CA GLU A 51 -10.91 2.82 -11.00
C GLU A 51 -9.45 2.98 -11.49
N ASP A 52 -9.27 3.87 -12.46
CA ASP A 52 -7.96 4.21 -13.00
C ASP A 52 -7.17 5.07 -12.02
N ILE A 53 -5.85 4.82 -11.96
CA ILE A 53 -4.89 5.67 -11.25
C ILE A 53 -4.52 6.82 -12.18
N VAL A 54 -4.62 8.05 -11.71
CA VAL A 54 -4.21 9.24 -12.48
C VAL A 54 -2.94 9.89 -11.94
N GLU A 55 -2.68 9.72 -10.65
CA GLU A 55 -1.57 10.35 -9.94
C GLU A 55 -1.10 9.45 -8.79
N GLY A 56 0.20 9.50 -8.50
CA GLY A 56 0.82 8.84 -7.36
C GLY A 56 1.65 9.84 -6.58
N GLU A 57 1.36 10.03 -5.30
CA GLU A 57 2.08 10.94 -4.41
C GLU A 57 2.84 10.14 -3.35
N PRO A 58 4.18 10.23 -3.28
CA PRO A 58 4.95 9.61 -2.22
C PRO A 58 4.76 10.34 -0.88
N THR A 59 4.80 9.60 0.22
CA THR A 59 4.92 10.15 1.58
C THR A 59 6.26 10.89 1.74
N GLU A 60 6.37 11.74 2.76
CA GLU A 60 7.59 12.54 3.01
C GLU A 60 8.86 11.68 3.14
N ASP A 61 8.72 10.45 3.66
CA ASP A 61 9.81 9.49 3.82
C ASP A 61 10.00 8.55 2.62
N GLY A 62 9.13 8.65 1.60
CA GLY A 62 9.18 7.83 0.38
C GLY A 62 8.89 6.35 0.58
N LEU A 63 8.39 5.94 1.75
CA LEU A 63 8.10 4.53 2.03
C LEU A 63 6.77 4.06 1.46
N VAL A 64 5.82 4.98 1.28
CA VAL A 64 4.49 4.69 0.72
C VAL A 64 4.19 5.68 -0.40
N ILE A 65 3.58 5.21 -1.47
CA ILE A 65 3.03 6.03 -2.55
C ILE A 65 1.52 5.85 -2.53
N LEU A 66 0.79 6.95 -2.37
CA LEU A 66 -0.67 6.99 -2.42
C LEU A 66 -1.08 7.24 -3.87
N HIS A 67 -1.88 6.34 -4.44
CA HIS A 67 -2.37 6.45 -5.80
C HIS A 67 -3.83 6.92 -5.78
N PHE A 68 -4.14 7.96 -6.56
CA PHE A 68 -5.44 8.63 -6.54
C PHE A 68 -6.23 8.43 -7.84
N SER A 69 -7.56 8.41 -7.71
CA SER A 69 -8.48 8.52 -8.83
C SER A 69 -8.55 9.97 -9.32
N ARG A 70 -9.23 10.19 -10.45
CA ARG A 70 -9.55 11.53 -10.95
C ARG A 70 -10.38 12.36 -9.97
N ASN A 71 -11.11 11.73 -9.05
CA ASN A 71 -11.93 12.42 -8.04
C ASN A 71 -11.14 12.74 -6.76
N GLY A 72 -9.87 12.35 -6.67
CA GLY A 72 -9.03 12.54 -5.50
C GLY A 72 -9.20 11.47 -4.42
N ASP A 73 -9.90 10.37 -4.72
CA ASP A 73 -10.02 9.23 -3.81
C ASP A 73 -8.77 8.35 -3.87
N ILE A 74 -8.31 7.81 -2.73
CA ILE A 74 -7.22 6.83 -2.70
C ILE A 74 -7.73 5.52 -3.32
N VAL A 75 -7.14 5.12 -4.45
CA VAL A 75 -7.51 3.89 -5.18
C VAL A 75 -6.51 2.76 -4.98
N ALA A 76 -5.26 3.07 -4.64
CA ALA A 76 -4.23 2.11 -4.30
C ALA A 76 -3.19 2.72 -3.36
N VAL A 77 -2.44 1.85 -2.70
CA VAL A 77 -1.17 2.19 -2.06
C VAL A 77 -0.07 1.30 -2.62
N GLU A 78 1.12 1.86 -2.72
CA GLU A 78 2.34 1.14 -3.00
C GLU A 78 3.30 1.33 -1.85
N ILE A 79 3.83 0.24 -1.32
CA ILE A 79 4.77 0.23 -0.20
C ILE A 79 6.10 -0.20 -0.78
N THR A 80 7.13 0.63 -0.66
CA THR A 80 8.40 0.40 -1.35
C THR A 80 9.21 -0.76 -0.75
N ASP A 81 9.11 -0.96 0.58
CA ASP A 81 9.60 -2.14 1.27
C ASP A 81 8.77 -2.36 2.55
N ILE A 82 7.98 -3.45 2.60
CA ILE A 82 7.11 -3.76 3.74
C ILE A 82 7.88 -3.91 5.07
N SER A 83 9.18 -4.20 5.04
CA SER A 83 9.97 -4.39 6.26
C SER A 83 10.38 -3.09 6.96
N LEU A 84 10.16 -1.95 6.30
CA LEU A 84 10.42 -0.61 6.83
C LEU A 84 9.20 0.01 7.55
N LEU A 85 8.08 -0.73 7.59
CA LEU A 85 6.84 -0.36 8.27
C LEU A 85 6.59 -1.20 9.56
#